data_AF-A0A8C1NMH9-F1
#
_entry.id   AF-A0A8C1NMH9-F1
#
_cell.length_a   1.000
_cell.length_b   1.000
_cell.length_c   1.000
_cell.angle_alpha   90.00
_cell.angle_beta   90.00
_cell.angle_gamma   90.00
#
_symmetry.space_group_name_H-M   'P 1'
#
loop_
_entity.id
_entity.type
_entity.pdbx_description
1 polymer ?
#
loop_
_entity_poly.entity_id
_entity_poly.type
_entity_poly.pdbx_seq_one_letter_code
_entity_poly.pdbx_strand_id
1 'polypeptide(L)'
;VDAVVWHGPLPSTYVFIYCKQMTDQSRVCLSVAPRPVNFSRTFYGIMFDAGSTGTRIHIYKFIQKDPVELPVLDSEMYNAVKPGLSAYADMPEVGGETIRQLLKVAKKTIPKEQWIQTPVVLKATAGLRLLPQEKAKALLNEVKEIFDDSPFFVPENSVTIMNGTNEGVLAWVTVNFLTGHLYTKTRKTVGILDLGGGSTQITFLPRLKKTVLTAPADYIAKINMFNSTFKLYTHSYLGNGLIAARLATLGALGADEDWSFGGLTYKVSGIPDGFAGYKLCYQEIMQVVKGIVHQPFEVKGSSIFYAFSYYYDRAVDTPNYCSFLFLKQVCNKMTKYRPISPFLCMDMTYITCLLKEGFGFKDSTVLKLTKKVNNVETSWALGAIFDHFHNLNIH
;
A
#
# COMPACT_ATOMS: atom_id res chain seq x y z
N VAL A 1 14.91 58.82 -16.31
CA VAL A 1 15.78 57.69 -15.91
C VAL A 1 15.79 56.75 -17.09
N ASP A 2 16.78 56.89 -17.96
CA ASP A 2 16.84 56.06 -19.17
C ASP A 2 17.32 54.67 -18.76
N ALA A 3 16.43 53.69 -18.90
CA ALA A 3 16.74 52.29 -18.67
C ALA A 3 17.46 51.74 -19.91
N VAL A 4 18.77 51.51 -19.81
CA VAL A 4 19.51 50.75 -20.81
C VAL A 4 19.31 49.27 -20.52
N VAL A 5 18.51 48.59 -21.34
CA VAL A 5 18.33 47.12 -21.30
C VAL A 5 19.44 46.47 -22.12
N TRP A 6 20.29 45.68 -21.48
CA TRP A 6 21.31 44.86 -22.15
C TRP A 6 20.76 43.43 -22.32
N HIS A 7 20.73 42.91 -23.55
CA HIS A 7 20.40 41.51 -23.84
C HIS A 7 21.68 40.76 -24.21
N GLY A 8 22.19 39.94 -23.29
CA GLY A 8 23.22 38.94 -23.54
C GLY A 8 22.65 37.52 -23.39
N PRO A 9 23.28 36.48 -23.97
CA PRO A 9 22.70 35.15 -24.07
C PRO A 9 23.03 34.31 -22.82
N LEU A 10 22.03 34.11 -21.95
CA LEU A 10 21.74 32.91 -21.13
C LEU A 10 20.67 33.27 -20.06
N PRO A 11 19.76 32.34 -19.69
CA PRO A 11 18.55 32.69 -18.95
C PRO A 11 18.76 32.68 -17.43
N SER A 12 17.98 33.54 -16.75
CA SER A 12 17.72 33.57 -15.29
C SER A 12 18.77 34.20 -14.37
N THR A 13 18.94 35.52 -14.45
CA THR A 13 19.24 36.36 -13.28
C THR A 13 18.90 37.81 -13.59
N TYR A 14 17.78 38.31 -13.09
CA TYR A 14 17.50 39.75 -13.14
C TYR A 14 18.25 40.43 -12.01
N VAL A 15 19.32 41.16 -12.35
CA VAL A 15 20.04 42.02 -11.41
C VAL A 15 19.38 43.40 -11.44
N PHE A 16 18.67 43.78 -10.38
CA PHE A 16 18.16 45.15 -10.23
C PHE A 16 19.24 46.02 -9.59
N ILE A 17 19.84 46.91 -10.38
CA ILE A 17 20.80 47.90 -9.89
C ILE A 17 20.04 49.19 -9.57
N TYR A 18 19.84 49.48 -8.27
CA TYR A 18 19.37 50.79 -7.81
C TYR A 18 20.56 51.72 -7.60
N CYS A 19 20.83 52.61 -8.56
CA CYS A 19 21.75 53.73 -8.36
C CYS A 19 20.96 54.94 -7.83
N LYS A 20 21.03 55.19 -6.52
CA LYS A 20 20.60 56.48 -5.96
C LYS A 20 21.71 57.50 -6.27
N GLN A 21 21.38 58.55 -7.00
CA GLN A 21 22.33 59.60 -7.36
C GLN A 21 22.66 60.41 -6.10
N MET A 22 23.83 60.17 -5.50
CA MET A 22 24.43 61.06 -4.50
C MET A 22 25.63 61.75 -5.13
N THR A 23 25.64 63.07 -5.05
CA THR A 23 26.74 63.95 -5.44
C THR A 23 27.90 63.80 -4.45
N ASP A 24 28.77 62.81 -4.67
CA ASP A 24 30.21 62.93 -4.36
C ASP A 24 31.00 61.73 -4.92
N GLN A 25 32.27 61.94 -5.25
CA GLN A 25 33.17 60.99 -5.91
C GLN A 25 33.61 59.82 -5.01
N SER A 26 32.74 58.82 -4.81
CA SER A 26 33.18 57.47 -4.41
C SER A 26 32.06 56.46 -4.67
N ARG A 27 32.18 55.68 -5.77
CA ARG A 27 31.24 54.59 -6.08
C ARG A 27 31.59 53.36 -5.25
N VAL A 28 30.88 53.13 -4.16
CA VAL A 28 30.83 51.82 -3.49
C VAL A 28 29.54 51.13 -3.93
N CYS A 29 29.65 50.22 -4.90
CA CYS A 29 28.55 49.31 -5.24
C CYS A 29 28.50 48.20 -4.19
N LEU A 30 27.58 48.32 -3.22
CA LEU A 30 27.26 47.22 -2.31
C LEU A 30 26.50 46.15 -3.09
N SER A 31 27.15 45.02 -3.36
CA SER A 31 26.48 43.81 -3.80
C SER A 31 25.67 43.25 -2.64
N VAL A 32 24.36 43.52 -2.61
CA VAL A 32 23.45 42.75 -1.78
C VAL A 32 23.31 41.38 -2.45
N ALA A 33 24.08 40.40 -1.99
CA ALA A 33 23.84 39.02 -2.38
C ALA A 33 22.38 38.69 -2.06
N PRO A 34 21.59 38.15 -3.02
CA PRO A 34 20.25 37.70 -2.71
C PRO A 34 20.37 36.66 -1.59
N ARG A 35 19.71 36.91 -0.45
CA ARG A 35 19.57 35.89 0.59
C ARG A 35 18.99 34.66 -0.09
N PRO A 36 19.58 33.47 0.06
CA PRO A 36 18.97 32.25 -0.46
C PRO A 36 17.58 32.16 0.16
N VAL A 37 16.55 32.30 -0.67
CA VAL A 37 15.16 32.09 -0.24
C VAL A 37 15.10 30.62 0.12
N ASN A 38 14.94 30.34 1.41
CA ASN A 38 14.88 28.99 1.92
C ASN A 38 13.50 28.41 1.54
N PHE A 39 13.39 27.79 0.36
CA PHE A 39 12.17 27.19 -0.19
C PHE A 39 11.75 25.88 0.51
N SER A 40 12.14 25.70 1.78
CA SER A 40 11.75 24.52 2.55
C SER A 40 10.27 24.57 2.90
N ARG A 41 9.44 23.89 2.10
CA ARG A 41 7.99 23.75 2.32
C ARG A 41 7.72 22.43 3.03
N THR A 42 7.04 22.50 4.17
CA THR A 42 6.49 21.32 4.84
C THR A 42 5.02 21.17 4.48
N PHE A 43 4.59 19.95 4.18
CA PHE A 43 3.20 19.64 3.88
C PHE A 43 2.85 18.23 4.34
N TYR A 44 1.55 17.95 4.43
CA TYR A 44 1.03 16.72 5.02
C TYR A 44 0.04 16.04 4.07
N GLY A 45 -0.18 14.74 4.26
CA GLY A 45 -1.25 14.01 3.60
C GLY A 45 -1.81 12.93 4.53
N ILE A 46 -3.13 12.78 4.55
CA ILE A 46 -3.83 11.77 5.34
C ILE A 46 -4.41 10.72 4.39
N MET A 47 -3.98 9.47 4.54
CA MET A 47 -4.52 8.33 3.80
C MET A 47 -5.16 7.33 4.75
N PHE A 48 -6.42 7.02 4.50
CA PHE A 48 -7.12 5.92 5.13
C PHE A 48 -7.08 4.69 4.21
N ASP A 49 -6.57 3.58 4.75
CA ASP A 49 -6.68 2.24 4.15
C ASP A 49 -7.84 1.50 4.82
N ALA A 50 -8.97 1.42 4.13
CA ALA A 50 -10.11 0.61 4.57
C ALA A 50 -9.95 -0.84 4.07
N GLY A 51 -9.09 -1.57 4.78
CA GLY A 51 -8.81 -2.98 4.55
C GLY A 51 -9.90 -3.92 5.07
N SER A 52 -9.93 -5.13 4.51
CA SER A 52 -10.92 -6.17 4.87
C SER A 52 -10.92 -6.58 6.36
N THR A 53 -9.79 -6.53 7.06
CA THR A 53 -9.66 -6.96 8.46
C THR A 53 -9.42 -5.82 9.45
N GLY A 54 -9.32 -4.59 8.95
CA GLY A 54 -9.08 -3.41 9.76
C GLY A 54 -8.92 -2.16 8.90
N THR A 55 -9.28 -1.02 9.47
CA THR A 55 -9.10 0.30 8.87
C THR A 55 -7.89 0.98 9.50
N ARG A 56 -7.04 1.59 8.68
CA ARG A 56 -5.80 2.24 9.10
C ARG A 56 -5.81 3.71 8.67
N ILE A 57 -5.16 4.55 9.46
CA ILE A 57 -4.84 5.92 9.10
C ILE A 57 -3.32 6.07 9.01
N HIS A 58 -2.87 6.67 7.92
CA HIS A 58 -1.49 7.05 7.67
C HIS A 58 -1.44 8.56 7.54
N ILE A 59 -0.57 9.21 8.30
CA ILE A 59 -0.34 10.64 8.22
C ILE A 59 1.11 10.85 7.89
N TYR A 60 1.35 11.32 6.68
CA TYR A 60 2.68 11.58 6.18
C TYR A 60 3.01 13.06 6.30
N LYS A 61 4.23 13.34 6.74
CA LYS A 61 4.83 14.68 6.70
C LYS A 61 5.97 14.67 5.70
N PHE A 62 5.94 15.62 4.77
CA PHE A 62 6.94 15.78 3.72
C PHE A 62 7.66 17.11 3.86
N ILE A 63 8.91 17.14 3.44
CA ILE A 63 9.73 18.34 3.32
C ILE A 63 10.19 18.46 1.87
N GLN A 64 9.70 19.49 1.17
CA GLN A 64 10.18 19.89 -0.15
C GLN A 64 11.29 20.92 0.04
N LYS A 65 12.52 20.59 -0.38
CA LYS A 65 13.67 21.52 -0.31
C LYS A 65 13.92 22.24 -1.63
N ASP A 66 13.65 21.55 -2.74
CA ASP A 66 13.79 22.05 -4.11
C ASP A 66 12.53 21.65 -4.90
N PRO A 67 11.80 22.58 -5.56
CA PRO A 67 10.58 22.26 -6.32
C PRO A 67 10.75 21.19 -7.43
N VAL A 68 11.99 20.95 -7.89
CA VAL A 68 12.30 19.99 -8.96
C VAL A 68 12.58 18.60 -8.40
N GLU A 69 13.09 18.50 -7.16
CA GLU A 69 13.42 17.22 -6.53
C GLU A 69 12.20 16.54 -5.93
N LEU A 70 12.32 15.25 -5.64
CA LEU A 70 11.27 14.54 -4.91
C LEU A 70 11.19 15.02 -3.46
N PRO A 71 9.98 15.16 -2.90
CA PRO A 71 9.82 15.48 -1.48
C PRO A 71 10.45 14.39 -0.62
N VAL A 72 11.14 14.83 0.44
CA VAL A 72 11.66 13.91 1.46
C VAL A 72 10.53 13.58 2.41
N LEU A 73 10.28 12.28 2.59
CA LEU A 73 9.37 11.81 3.64
C LEU A 73 10.06 11.96 5.00
N ASP A 74 9.57 12.88 5.82
CA ASP A 74 10.12 13.18 7.15
C ASP A 74 9.62 12.20 8.21
N SER A 75 8.31 11.93 8.22
CA SER A 75 7.71 11.01 9.19
C SER A 75 6.36 10.46 8.73
N GLU A 76 6.00 9.30 9.30
CA GLU A 76 4.67 8.71 9.24
C GLU A 76 4.13 8.56 10.67
N MET A 77 2.91 9.04 10.92
CA MET A 77 2.10 8.61 12.06
C MET A 77 1.09 7.57 11.56
N TYR A 78 1.11 6.40 12.18
CA TYR A 78 0.26 5.26 11.85
C TYR A 78 -0.65 4.91 13.02
N ASN A 79 -1.94 4.68 12.76
CA ASN A 79 -2.85 4.04 13.71
C ASN A 79 -3.86 3.14 12.99
N ALA A 80 -4.43 2.16 13.69
CA ALA A 80 -5.32 1.16 13.12
C ALA A 80 -6.43 0.74 14.08
N VAL A 81 -7.58 0.38 13.53
CA VAL A 81 -8.73 -0.18 14.25
C VAL A 81 -9.20 -1.48 13.60
N LYS A 82 -9.84 -2.33 14.40
CA LYS A 82 -10.49 -3.58 13.96
C LYS A 82 -11.90 -3.66 14.56
N PRO A 83 -12.86 -4.32 13.88
CA PRO A 83 -12.77 -4.88 12.54
C PRO A 83 -12.68 -3.82 11.43
N GLY A 84 -12.48 -4.27 10.18
CA GLY A 84 -12.46 -3.37 9.01
C GLY A 84 -13.83 -2.83 8.64
N LEU A 85 -13.87 -1.79 7.81
CA LEU A 85 -15.10 -1.07 7.47
C LEU A 85 -16.21 -1.99 6.89
N SER A 86 -15.82 -3.04 6.15
CA SER A 86 -16.77 -4.01 5.59
C SER A 86 -17.57 -4.81 6.62
N ALA A 87 -17.10 -4.90 7.88
CA ALA A 87 -17.84 -5.57 8.94
C ALA A 87 -19.10 -4.77 9.37
N TYR A 88 -19.16 -3.49 9.01
CA TYR A 88 -20.27 -2.59 9.33
C TYR A 88 -21.21 -2.38 8.14
N ALA A 89 -21.22 -3.29 7.16
CA ALA A 89 -22.01 -3.17 5.94
C ALA A 89 -23.51 -2.95 6.19
N ASP A 90 -24.02 -3.45 7.32
CA ASP A 90 -25.42 -3.30 7.75
C ASP A 90 -25.62 -2.18 8.79
N MET A 91 -24.53 -1.55 9.27
CA MET A 91 -24.55 -0.48 10.27
C MET A 91 -23.53 0.63 9.90
N PRO A 92 -23.74 1.38 8.80
CA PRO A 92 -22.75 2.35 8.31
C PRO A 92 -22.32 3.38 9.36
N GLU A 93 -23.26 3.90 10.16
CA GLU A 93 -22.99 4.88 11.23
C GLU A 93 -21.95 4.38 12.25
N VAL A 94 -22.01 3.10 12.63
CA VAL A 94 -21.04 2.48 13.55
C VAL A 94 -19.67 2.40 12.89
N GLY A 95 -19.63 2.06 11.60
CA GLY A 95 -18.42 2.13 10.79
C GLY A 95 -17.86 3.55 10.73
N GLY A 96 -18.72 4.55 10.59
CA GLY A 96 -18.40 5.97 10.63
C GLY A 96 -17.72 6.42 11.93
N GLU A 97 -18.19 5.96 13.10
CA GLU A 97 -17.54 6.31 14.37
C GLU A 97 -16.08 5.83 14.42
N THR A 98 -15.76 4.68 13.81
CA THR A 98 -14.36 4.22 13.71
C THR A 98 -13.48 5.18 12.89
N ILE A 99 -14.04 5.79 11.85
CA ILE A 99 -13.37 6.84 11.05
C ILE A 99 -13.19 8.11 11.87
N ARG A 100 -14.22 8.53 12.62
CA ARG A 100 -14.13 9.69 13.53
C ARG A 100 -13.04 9.50 14.59
N GLN A 101 -12.91 8.29 15.14
CA GLN A 101 -11.84 7.95 16.09
C GLN A 101 -10.45 8.12 15.48
N LEU A 102 -10.23 7.61 14.27
CA LEU A 102 -8.96 7.76 13.56
C LEU A 102 -8.68 9.23 13.16
N LEU A 103 -9.70 9.99 12.75
CA LEU A 103 -9.56 11.43 12.47
C LEU A 103 -9.14 12.25 13.69
N LYS A 104 -9.53 11.84 14.91
CA LYS A 104 -9.04 12.48 16.15
C LYS A 104 -7.52 12.36 16.27
N VAL A 105 -6.93 11.28 15.75
CA VAL A 105 -5.47 11.12 15.71
C VAL A 105 -4.86 12.16 14.76
N ALA A 106 -5.45 12.34 13.57
CA ALA A 106 -4.98 13.36 12.63
C ALA A 106 -5.03 14.79 13.18
N LYS A 107 -6.12 15.16 13.85
CA LYS A 107 -6.24 16.46 14.51
C LYS A 107 -5.20 16.67 15.62
N LYS A 108 -4.72 15.60 16.27
CA LYS A 108 -3.64 15.68 17.28
C LYS A 108 -2.25 15.74 16.65
N THR A 109 -2.06 15.12 15.50
CA THR A 109 -0.75 15.02 14.84
C THR A 109 -0.41 16.26 14.01
N ILE A 110 -1.37 16.83 13.29
CA ILE A 110 -1.13 17.92 12.34
C ILE A 110 -1.42 19.28 13.00
N PRO A 111 -0.53 20.29 12.88
CA PRO A 111 -0.80 21.65 13.36
C PRO A 111 -2.08 22.25 12.75
N LYS A 112 -2.84 23.02 13.53
CA LYS A 112 -4.16 23.55 13.11
C LYS A 112 -4.07 24.40 11.83
N GLU A 113 -2.98 25.13 11.68
CA GLU A 113 -2.72 26.03 10.55
C GLU A 113 -2.54 25.25 9.24
N GLN A 114 -2.25 23.95 9.32
CA GLN A 114 -2.04 23.06 8.17
C GLN A 114 -3.30 22.28 7.78
N TRP A 115 -4.37 22.32 8.57
CA TRP A 115 -5.55 21.47 8.35
C TRP A 115 -6.21 21.75 6.99
N ILE A 116 -6.48 23.03 6.69
CA ILE A 116 -7.20 23.44 5.47
C ILE A 116 -6.45 23.10 4.16
N GLN A 117 -5.16 22.81 4.22
CA GLN A 117 -4.33 22.45 3.06
C GLN A 117 -3.93 20.97 3.05
N THR A 118 -4.27 20.21 4.09
CA THR A 118 -3.89 18.80 4.20
C THR A 118 -5.00 17.93 3.60
N PRO A 119 -4.78 17.23 2.48
CA PRO A 119 -5.78 16.34 1.90
C PRO A 119 -6.05 15.15 2.83
N VAL A 120 -7.33 14.84 2.98
CA VAL A 120 -7.81 13.60 3.60
C VAL A 120 -8.49 12.72 2.56
N VAL A 121 -7.99 11.50 2.41
CA VAL A 121 -8.42 10.54 1.39
C VAL A 121 -8.60 9.17 2.03
N LEU A 122 -9.63 8.44 1.62
CA LEU A 122 -9.87 7.05 1.97
C LEU A 122 -9.94 6.22 0.70
N LYS A 123 -9.18 5.12 0.68
CA LYS A 123 -9.35 4.09 -0.33
C LYS A 123 -9.69 2.76 0.33
N ALA A 124 -10.79 2.16 -0.10
CA ALA A 124 -11.19 0.84 0.34
C ALA A 124 -10.69 -0.25 -0.59
N THR A 125 -10.31 -1.41 -0.05
CA THR A 125 -9.71 -2.51 -0.82
C THR A 125 -10.69 -3.68 -1.00
N ALA A 126 -10.18 -4.91 -1.07
CA ALA A 126 -10.96 -6.11 -1.37
C ALA A 126 -12.18 -6.31 -0.44
N GLY A 127 -12.10 -5.88 0.82
CA GLY A 127 -13.21 -6.04 1.77
C GLY A 127 -14.51 -5.40 1.29
N LEU A 128 -14.45 -4.16 0.79
CA LEU A 128 -15.62 -3.47 0.25
C LEU A 128 -15.95 -3.89 -1.18
N ARG A 129 -14.97 -4.34 -1.98
CA ARG A 129 -15.23 -4.90 -3.33
C ARG A 129 -16.13 -6.13 -3.30
N LEU A 130 -16.07 -6.90 -2.22
CA LEU A 130 -16.86 -8.12 -2.03
C LEU A 130 -18.29 -7.86 -1.53
N LEU A 131 -18.61 -6.63 -1.11
CA LEU A 131 -19.94 -6.29 -0.63
C LEU A 131 -20.91 -6.02 -1.79
N PRO A 132 -22.23 -6.18 -1.56
CA PRO A 132 -23.23 -5.62 -2.45
C PRO A 132 -23.00 -4.12 -2.66
N GLN A 133 -23.16 -3.65 -3.91
CA GLN A 133 -22.84 -2.28 -4.31
C GLN A 133 -23.52 -1.22 -3.43
N GLU A 134 -24.79 -1.42 -3.08
CA GLU A 134 -25.55 -0.50 -2.22
C GLU A 134 -24.95 -0.39 -0.81
N LYS A 135 -24.57 -1.52 -0.19
CA LYS A 135 -23.95 -1.51 1.15
C LYS A 135 -22.57 -0.83 1.13
N ALA A 136 -21.77 -1.11 0.09
CA ALA A 136 -20.49 -0.45 -0.08
C ALA A 136 -20.67 1.07 -0.27
N LYS A 137 -21.64 1.48 -1.08
CA LYS A 137 -21.95 2.90 -1.31
C LYS A 137 -22.43 3.60 -0.04
N ALA A 138 -23.30 2.97 0.75
CA ALA A 138 -23.77 3.52 2.02
C ALA A 138 -22.60 3.78 3.00
N LEU A 139 -21.67 2.83 3.12
CA LEU A 139 -20.45 3.02 3.92
C LEU A 139 -19.58 4.18 3.42
N LEU A 140 -19.35 4.27 2.10
CA LEU A 140 -18.51 5.32 1.52
C LEU A 140 -19.16 6.71 1.66
N ASN A 141 -20.49 6.79 1.56
CA ASN A 141 -21.23 8.04 1.78
C ASN A 141 -21.07 8.53 3.23
N GLU A 142 -21.23 7.63 4.21
CA GLU A 142 -21.00 7.97 5.63
C GLU A 142 -19.58 8.51 5.85
N VAL A 143 -18.56 7.86 5.28
CA VAL A 143 -17.18 8.36 5.37
C VAL A 143 -17.03 9.73 4.70
N LYS A 144 -17.68 9.94 3.55
CA LYS A 144 -17.61 11.20 2.82
C LYS A 144 -18.20 12.35 3.63
N GLU A 145 -19.36 12.16 4.25
CA GLU A 145 -19.97 13.14 5.16
C GLU A 145 -19.04 13.47 6.35
N ILE A 146 -18.43 12.44 6.96
CA ILE A 146 -17.46 12.62 8.04
C ILE A 146 -16.24 13.45 7.61
N PHE A 147 -15.76 13.24 6.37
CA PHE A 147 -14.64 14.01 5.83
C PHE A 147 -15.03 15.44 5.54
N ASP A 148 -16.21 15.67 4.98
CA ASP A 148 -16.74 17.00 4.66
C ASP A 148 -17.00 17.84 5.93
N ASP A 149 -17.37 17.20 7.05
CA ASP A 149 -17.47 17.82 8.38
C ASP A 149 -16.10 18.07 9.05
N SER A 150 -15.02 17.53 8.47
CA SER A 150 -13.68 17.66 9.04
C SER A 150 -13.02 18.98 8.60
N PRO A 151 -12.05 19.51 9.36
CA PRO A 151 -11.35 20.75 8.99
C PRO A 151 -10.27 20.54 7.92
N PHE A 152 -10.12 19.31 7.41
CA PHE A 152 -9.09 18.97 6.43
C PHE A 152 -9.56 19.29 5.02
N PHE A 153 -8.61 19.45 4.09
CA PHE A 153 -8.95 19.57 2.69
C PHE A 153 -9.53 18.24 2.20
N VAL A 154 -10.72 18.27 1.59
CA VAL A 154 -11.37 17.09 1.02
C VAL A 154 -11.35 17.19 -0.51
N PRO A 155 -10.42 16.49 -1.17
CA PRO A 155 -10.34 16.46 -2.62
C PRO A 155 -11.58 15.85 -3.28
N GLU A 156 -11.77 16.12 -4.57
CA GLU A 156 -12.66 15.31 -5.38
C GLU A 156 -12.20 13.84 -5.38
N ASN A 157 -13.15 12.90 -5.38
CA ASN A 157 -12.87 11.46 -5.27
C ASN A 157 -12.01 11.09 -4.03
N SER A 158 -12.18 11.82 -2.93
CA SER A 158 -11.51 11.56 -1.65
C SER A 158 -11.86 10.20 -1.06
N VAL A 159 -13.07 9.69 -1.28
CA VAL A 159 -13.53 8.41 -0.73
C VAL A 159 -13.94 7.48 -1.87
N THR A 160 -13.12 6.48 -2.18
CA THR A 160 -13.41 5.54 -3.28
C THR A 160 -12.96 4.11 -2.99
N ILE A 161 -13.48 3.15 -3.75
CA ILE A 161 -12.94 1.78 -3.78
C ILE A 161 -11.77 1.73 -4.76
N MET A 162 -10.64 1.20 -4.31
CA MET A 162 -9.47 0.98 -5.16
C MET A 162 -9.59 -0.34 -5.90
N ASN A 163 -9.34 -0.31 -7.21
CA ASN A 163 -9.17 -1.52 -7.98
C ASN A 163 -7.88 -2.25 -7.53
N GLY A 164 -7.83 -3.58 -7.73
CA GLY A 164 -6.69 -4.38 -7.26
C GLY A 164 -5.38 -4.10 -8.02
N THR A 165 -5.47 -3.72 -9.30
CA THR A 165 -4.31 -3.34 -10.13
C THR A 165 -3.58 -2.14 -9.53
N ASN A 166 -4.30 -1.09 -9.16
CA ASN A 166 -3.75 0.12 -8.54
C ASN A 166 -3.19 -0.19 -7.14
N GLU A 167 -3.85 -1.05 -6.37
CA GLU A 167 -3.34 -1.47 -5.05
C GLU A 167 -1.92 -2.05 -5.16
N GLY A 168 -1.69 -2.98 -6.08
CA GLY A 168 -0.36 -3.55 -6.32
C GLY A 168 0.64 -2.53 -6.88
N VAL A 169 0.22 -1.68 -7.83
CA VAL A 169 1.07 -0.65 -8.43
C VAL A 169 1.51 0.41 -7.40
N LEU A 170 0.60 0.89 -6.57
CA LEU A 170 0.88 1.91 -5.57
C LEU A 170 1.72 1.33 -4.42
N ALA A 171 1.50 0.06 -4.05
CA ALA A 171 2.41 -0.64 -3.13
C ALA A 171 3.83 -0.80 -3.70
N TRP A 172 3.94 -1.08 -5.00
CA TRP A 172 5.23 -1.12 -5.68
C TRP A 172 5.92 0.25 -5.67
N VAL A 173 5.17 1.34 -5.86
CA VAL A 173 5.69 2.72 -5.73
C VAL A 173 6.20 2.97 -4.32
N THR A 174 5.41 2.64 -3.28
CA THR A 174 5.83 2.77 -1.87
C THR A 174 7.16 2.09 -1.61
N VAL A 175 7.27 0.80 -1.94
CA VAL A 175 8.50 0.03 -1.65
C VAL A 175 9.68 0.61 -2.41
N ASN A 176 9.55 0.86 -3.71
CA ASN A 176 10.68 1.35 -4.50
C ASN A 176 11.05 2.80 -4.17
N PHE A 177 10.12 3.61 -3.65
CA PHE A 177 10.43 4.91 -3.05
C PHE A 177 11.23 4.73 -1.77
N LEU A 178 10.72 3.95 -0.81
CA LEU A 178 11.35 3.77 0.50
C LEU A 178 12.73 3.10 0.42
N THR A 179 12.96 2.22 -0.57
CA THR A 179 14.27 1.59 -0.79
C THR A 179 15.19 2.39 -1.71
N GLY A 180 14.83 3.60 -2.11
CA GLY A 180 15.70 4.49 -2.87
C GLY A 180 15.73 4.24 -4.40
N HIS A 181 15.00 3.24 -4.91
CA HIS A 181 15.07 2.86 -6.32
C HIS A 181 14.44 3.89 -7.26
N LEU A 182 13.44 4.64 -6.80
CA LEU A 182 12.77 5.69 -7.61
C LEU A 182 13.53 7.02 -7.66
N TYR A 183 14.50 7.26 -6.77
CA TYR A 183 15.34 8.47 -6.82
C TYR A 183 16.42 8.38 -7.90
N THR A 184 16.80 7.17 -8.28
CA THR A 184 17.86 6.95 -9.27
C THR A 184 17.27 6.85 -10.67
N LYS A 185 17.97 7.35 -11.69
CA LYS A 185 17.64 7.05 -13.10
C LYS A 185 17.84 5.57 -13.48
N THR A 186 18.19 4.71 -12.52
CA THR A 186 18.39 3.28 -12.78
C THR A 186 17.06 2.56 -12.79
N ARG A 187 16.83 1.70 -13.80
CA ARG A 187 15.64 0.83 -13.85
C ARG A 187 15.77 -0.42 -12.97
N LYS A 188 16.61 -0.36 -11.93
CA LYS A 188 16.82 -1.47 -10.99
C LYS A 188 15.86 -1.32 -9.83
N THR A 189 14.67 -1.89 -10.01
CA THR A 189 13.61 -1.91 -9.00
C THR A 189 13.44 -3.32 -8.43
N VAL A 190 12.69 -3.40 -7.33
CA VAL A 190 12.30 -4.64 -6.67
C VAL A 190 10.82 -4.94 -6.94
N GLY A 191 10.46 -6.22 -6.85
CA GLY A 191 9.08 -6.65 -6.87
C GLY A 191 8.44 -6.59 -5.49
N ILE A 192 7.12 -6.65 -5.45
CA ILE A 192 6.33 -6.71 -4.23
C ILE A 192 5.36 -7.88 -4.26
N LEU A 193 5.04 -8.39 -3.08
CA LEU A 193 3.98 -9.33 -2.77
C LEU A 193 3.19 -8.78 -1.58
N ASP A 194 1.90 -8.56 -1.79
CA ASP A 194 0.99 -8.15 -0.71
C ASP A 194 -0.04 -9.26 -0.49
N LEU A 195 -0.21 -9.69 0.75
CA LEU A 195 -1.23 -10.65 1.14
C LEU A 195 -2.18 -9.99 2.13
N GLY A 196 -3.28 -9.47 1.60
CA GLY A 196 -4.38 -8.95 2.38
C GLY A 196 -5.34 -10.05 2.85
N GLY A 197 -6.43 -9.66 3.49
CA GLY A 197 -7.48 -10.59 3.92
C GLY A 197 -8.31 -11.10 2.74
N GLY A 198 -8.71 -10.22 1.82
CA GLY A 198 -9.57 -10.56 0.69
C GLY A 198 -8.90 -10.77 -0.66
N SER A 199 -7.67 -10.29 -0.82
CA SER A 199 -6.90 -10.48 -2.06
C SER A 199 -5.41 -10.57 -1.77
N THR A 200 -4.68 -11.05 -2.78
CA THR A 200 -3.22 -10.95 -2.83
C THR A 200 -2.77 -10.31 -4.13
N GLN A 201 -1.68 -9.56 -4.07
CA GLN A 201 -1.13 -8.80 -5.18
C GLN A 201 0.32 -9.19 -5.40
N ILE A 202 0.70 -9.22 -6.67
CA ILE A 202 2.09 -9.35 -7.12
C ILE A 202 2.35 -8.26 -8.14
N THR A 203 3.39 -7.46 -7.91
CA THR A 203 3.76 -6.37 -8.83
C THR A 203 5.26 -6.25 -8.96
N PHE A 204 5.76 -6.17 -10.20
CA PHE A 204 7.18 -5.97 -10.46
C PHE A 204 7.41 -5.39 -11.86
N LEU A 205 8.59 -4.80 -12.07
CA LEU A 205 9.03 -4.35 -13.39
C LEU A 205 9.63 -5.54 -14.16
N PRO A 206 9.00 -6.03 -15.24
CA PRO A 206 9.53 -7.16 -15.99
C PRO A 206 10.83 -6.79 -16.72
N ARG A 207 11.84 -7.65 -16.64
CA ARG A 207 13.12 -7.52 -17.34
C ARG A 207 13.15 -8.37 -18.61
N LEU A 208 12.40 -9.48 -18.62
CA LEU A 208 12.36 -10.40 -19.75
C LEU A 208 11.19 -10.07 -20.67
N LYS A 209 11.48 -9.89 -21.97
CA LYS A 209 10.42 -9.72 -23.01
C LYS A 209 9.39 -10.85 -22.97
N LYS A 210 9.84 -12.09 -22.70
CA LYS A 210 8.96 -13.25 -22.57
C LYS A 210 7.87 -13.05 -21.53
N THR A 211 8.19 -12.47 -20.37
CA THR A 211 7.20 -12.18 -19.31
C THR A 211 6.09 -11.28 -19.82
N VAL A 212 6.43 -10.24 -20.58
CA VAL A 212 5.45 -9.29 -21.15
C VAL A 212 4.61 -9.94 -22.25
N LEU A 213 5.22 -10.80 -23.07
CA LEU A 213 4.54 -11.47 -24.19
C LEU A 213 3.61 -12.59 -23.75
N THR A 214 3.92 -13.29 -22.64
CA THR A 214 3.11 -14.42 -22.15
C THR A 214 2.15 -14.03 -21.03
N ALA A 215 2.27 -12.83 -20.46
CA ALA A 215 1.32 -12.35 -19.47
C ALA A 215 -0.06 -12.10 -20.10
N PRO A 216 -1.16 -12.30 -19.37
CA PRO A 216 -2.48 -11.82 -19.77
C PRO A 216 -2.46 -10.31 -20.07
N ALA A 217 -3.28 -9.87 -21.02
CA ALA A 217 -3.24 -8.50 -21.53
C ALA A 217 -3.51 -7.45 -20.43
N ASP A 218 -4.37 -7.77 -19.47
CA ASP A 218 -4.76 -6.94 -18.34
C ASP A 218 -3.75 -6.95 -17.17
N TYR A 219 -2.70 -7.78 -17.26
CA TYR A 219 -1.68 -7.89 -16.20
C TYR A 219 -0.51 -6.93 -16.40
N ILE A 220 -0.48 -6.19 -17.51
CA ILE A 220 0.54 -5.17 -17.78
C ILE A 220 -0.06 -3.78 -17.60
N ALA A 221 0.27 -3.15 -16.48
CA ALA A 221 -0.15 -1.78 -16.18
C ALA A 221 0.95 -0.77 -16.50
N LYS A 222 0.55 0.41 -16.96
CA LYS A 222 1.46 1.57 -17.09
C LYS A 222 1.19 2.54 -15.95
N ILE A 223 2.25 3.01 -15.31
CA ILE A 223 2.17 4.12 -14.35
C ILE A 223 3.18 5.19 -14.71
N ASN A 224 2.75 6.45 -14.62
CA ASN A 224 3.60 7.62 -14.68
C ASN A 224 3.80 8.10 -13.26
N MET A 225 5.04 8.11 -12.79
CA MET A 225 5.37 8.57 -11.45
C MET A 225 6.76 9.19 -11.48
N PHE A 226 6.92 10.35 -10.85
CA PHE A 226 8.22 11.03 -10.73
C PHE A 226 8.93 11.23 -12.08
N ASN A 227 8.18 11.75 -13.07
CA ASN A 227 8.66 11.98 -14.45
C ASN A 227 9.17 10.72 -15.17
N SER A 228 8.76 9.54 -14.72
CA SER A 228 9.13 8.25 -15.30
C SER A 228 7.90 7.40 -15.58
N THR A 229 7.87 6.77 -16.76
CA THR A 229 6.84 5.79 -17.11
C THR A 229 7.36 4.37 -16.90
N PHE A 230 6.65 3.59 -16.09
CA PHE A 230 6.94 2.18 -15.83
C PHE A 230 5.85 1.30 -16.43
N LYS A 231 6.27 0.20 -17.08
CA LYS A 231 5.38 -0.87 -17.54
C LYS A 231 5.53 -2.06 -16.59
N LEU A 232 4.63 -2.17 -15.63
CA LEU A 232 4.69 -3.15 -14.56
C LEU A 232 3.86 -4.38 -14.91
N TYR A 233 4.36 -5.56 -14.59
CA TYR A 233 3.48 -6.70 -14.37
C TYR A 233 2.80 -6.49 -13.03
N THR A 234 1.48 -6.53 -12.99
CA THR A 234 0.69 -6.38 -11.78
C THR A 234 -0.58 -7.19 -11.89
N HIS A 235 -0.93 -7.90 -10.82
CA HIS A 235 -2.26 -8.48 -10.73
C HIS A 235 -2.71 -8.61 -9.27
N SER A 236 -4.02 -8.55 -9.07
CA SER A 236 -4.67 -8.73 -7.79
C SER A 236 -5.65 -9.91 -7.87
N TYR A 237 -5.37 -10.97 -7.16
CA TYR A 237 -6.23 -12.15 -7.08
C TYR A 237 -7.28 -11.95 -5.98
N LEU A 238 -8.43 -11.39 -6.37
CA LEU A 238 -9.58 -11.22 -5.47
C LEU A 238 -10.15 -12.59 -5.08
N GLY A 239 -10.42 -12.80 -3.78
CA GLY A 239 -10.81 -14.10 -3.24
C GLY A 239 -9.63 -14.98 -2.81
N ASN A 240 -8.39 -14.58 -3.13
CA ASN A 240 -7.17 -15.29 -2.75
C ASN A 240 -6.34 -14.50 -1.72
N GLY A 241 -6.99 -13.68 -0.89
CA GLY A 241 -6.37 -13.18 0.34
C GLY A 241 -6.34 -14.28 1.42
N LEU A 242 -5.58 -14.08 2.49
CA LEU A 242 -5.42 -15.12 3.52
C LEU A 242 -6.76 -15.57 4.11
N ILE A 243 -7.63 -14.61 4.41
CA ILE A 243 -8.93 -14.84 5.03
C ILE A 243 -9.91 -15.47 4.02
N ALA A 244 -9.97 -14.94 2.81
CA ALA A 244 -10.81 -15.49 1.75
C ALA A 244 -10.39 -16.92 1.36
N ALA A 245 -9.09 -17.21 1.34
CA ALA A 245 -8.57 -18.54 1.07
C ALA A 245 -8.93 -19.54 2.15
N ARG A 246 -8.93 -19.14 3.44
CA ARG A 246 -9.44 -20.00 4.52
C ARG A 246 -10.87 -20.44 4.25
N LEU A 247 -11.74 -19.50 3.91
CA LEU A 247 -13.15 -19.79 3.59
C LEU A 247 -13.28 -20.73 2.40
N ALA A 248 -12.54 -20.46 1.33
CA ALA A 248 -12.56 -21.28 0.13
C ALA A 248 -12.11 -22.71 0.41
N THR A 249 -11.05 -22.91 1.20
CA THR A 249 -10.53 -24.24 1.53
C THR A 249 -11.40 -24.97 2.56
N LEU A 250 -12.02 -24.28 3.52
CA LEU A 250 -12.89 -24.92 4.52
C LEU A 250 -14.28 -25.28 3.98
N GLY A 251 -14.61 -24.83 2.76
CA GLY A 251 -15.76 -25.34 2.02
C GLY A 251 -17.13 -25.09 2.66
N ALA A 252 -17.28 -24.07 3.51
CA ALA A 252 -18.55 -23.57 4.09
C ALA A 252 -19.66 -24.63 4.30
N LEU A 253 -19.34 -25.73 4.97
CA LEU A 253 -20.28 -26.79 5.37
C LEU A 253 -20.14 -27.07 6.87
N GLY A 254 -21.24 -26.92 7.62
CA GLY A 254 -21.38 -27.46 8.98
C GLY A 254 -20.94 -26.54 10.13
N ALA A 255 -21.61 -26.64 11.27
CA ALA A 255 -21.61 -25.67 12.37
C ALA A 255 -20.75 -26.06 13.57
N ASP A 256 -19.96 -25.10 14.06
CA ASP A 256 -19.54 -24.94 15.47
C ASP A 256 -19.16 -23.47 15.78
N GLU A 257 -18.68 -22.69 14.80
CA GLU A 257 -18.41 -21.24 14.96
C GLU A 257 -18.97 -20.39 13.80
N ASP A 258 -19.57 -19.24 14.13
CA ASP A 258 -20.01 -18.22 13.18
C ASP A 258 -18.84 -17.27 12.85
N TRP A 259 -18.53 -17.12 11.57
CA TRP A 259 -17.45 -16.25 11.11
C TRP A 259 -17.86 -15.33 9.97
N SER A 260 -17.74 -14.02 10.16
CA SER A 260 -18.15 -13.04 9.15
C SER A 260 -16.99 -12.49 8.30
N PHE A 261 -17.12 -12.53 6.98
CA PHE A 261 -16.20 -11.94 6.01
C PHE A 261 -16.92 -11.48 4.74
N GLY A 262 -16.60 -10.29 4.24
CA GLY A 262 -17.23 -9.77 3.02
C GLY A 262 -18.76 -9.64 3.11
N GLY A 263 -19.30 -9.38 4.31
CA GLY A 263 -20.74 -9.28 4.55
C GLY A 263 -21.50 -10.62 4.61
N LEU A 264 -20.79 -11.75 4.58
CA LEU A 264 -21.35 -13.09 4.72
C LEU A 264 -20.90 -13.71 6.04
N THR A 265 -21.79 -14.44 6.72
CA THR A 265 -21.46 -15.24 7.91
C THR A 265 -21.41 -16.71 7.53
N TYR A 266 -20.27 -17.33 7.78
CA TYR A 266 -19.98 -18.72 7.47
C TYR A 266 -20.01 -19.54 8.75
N LYS A 267 -20.59 -20.74 8.65
CA LYS A 267 -20.48 -21.77 9.68
C LYS A 267 -19.37 -22.73 9.28
N VAL A 268 -18.40 -22.90 10.16
CA VAL A 268 -17.25 -23.76 9.91
C VAL A 268 -17.09 -24.74 11.07
N SER A 269 -16.92 -26.01 10.74
CA SER A 269 -16.60 -27.08 11.69
C SER A 269 -15.47 -27.96 11.16
N GLY A 270 -14.62 -28.47 12.04
CA GLY A 270 -13.68 -29.53 11.68
C GLY A 270 -14.40 -30.85 11.43
N ILE A 271 -13.80 -31.77 10.67
CA ILE A 271 -14.33 -33.13 10.49
C ILE A 271 -13.96 -33.94 11.76
N PRO A 272 -14.93 -34.36 12.59
CA PRO A 272 -14.65 -34.98 13.90
C PRO A 272 -13.80 -36.26 13.79
N ASP A 273 -14.05 -37.07 12.76
CA ASP A 273 -13.35 -38.34 12.48
C ASP A 273 -12.43 -38.26 11.25
N GLY A 274 -12.05 -37.04 10.85
CA GLY A 274 -11.25 -36.80 9.66
C GLY A 274 -9.74 -36.99 9.90
N PHE A 275 -9.02 -37.42 8.86
CA PHE A 275 -7.56 -37.37 8.89
C PHE A 275 -7.08 -35.92 8.76
N ALA A 276 -6.17 -35.52 9.65
CA ALA A 276 -5.55 -34.19 9.63
C ALA A 276 -4.04 -34.27 9.40
N GLY A 277 -3.47 -33.27 8.73
CA GLY A 277 -2.04 -33.16 8.52
C GLY A 277 -1.65 -32.32 7.31
N TYR A 278 -0.37 -31.96 7.23
CA TYR A 278 0.16 -31.07 6.19
C TYR A 278 -0.19 -31.52 4.76
N LYS A 279 -0.05 -32.81 4.46
CA LYS A 279 -0.27 -33.34 3.10
C LYS A 279 -1.70 -33.14 2.63
N LEU A 280 -2.67 -33.47 3.49
CA LEU A 280 -4.10 -33.32 3.18
C LEU A 280 -4.48 -31.84 3.08
N CYS A 281 -4.02 -31.01 4.02
CA CYS A 281 -4.23 -29.56 3.97
C CYS A 281 -3.66 -28.94 2.68
N TYR A 282 -2.46 -29.35 2.27
CA TYR A 282 -1.85 -28.88 1.02
C TYR A 282 -2.67 -29.30 -0.21
N GLN A 283 -3.25 -30.50 -0.21
CA GLN A 283 -4.11 -30.97 -1.32
C GLN A 283 -5.39 -30.15 -1.44
N GLU A 284 -6.05 -29.82 -0.33
CA GLU A 284 -7.23 -28.94 -0.36
C GLU A 284 -6.87 -27.52 -0.81
N ILE A 285 -5.76 -26.98 -0.29
CA ILE A 285 -5.27 -25.66 -0.67
C ILE A 285 -4.87 -25.59 -2.15
N MET A 286 -4.31 -26.67 -2.71
CA MET A 286 -3.96 -26.72 -4.13
C MET A 286 -5.17 -26.47 -5.03
N GLN A 287 -6.38 -26.87 -4.62
CA GLN A 287 -7.61 -26.63 -5.37
C GLN A 287 -7.99 -25.14 -5.40
N VAL A 288 -7.57 -24.37 -4.39
CA VAL A 288 -7.84 -22.92 -4.26
C VAL A 288 -6.76 -22.07 -4.95
N VAL A 289 -5.59 -22.62 -5.25
CA VAL A 289 -4.44 -21.89 -5.81
C VAL A 289 -4.16 -22.26 -7.26
N LYS A 290 -4.07 -23.55 -7.56
CA LYS A 290 -3.54 -24.04 -8.84
C LYS A 290 -4.54 -23.77 -9.97
N GLY A 291 -4.09 -23.11 -11.03
CA GLY A 291 -4.92 -22.75 -12.18
C GLY A 291 -5.72 -21.46 -12.00
N ILE A 292 -5.78 -20.91 -10.78
CA ILE A 292 -6.37 -19.59 -10.49
C ILE A 292 -5.27 -18.51 -10.54
N VAL A 293 -4.12 -18.81 -9.94
CA VAL A 293 -2.99 -17.88 -9.88
C VAL A 293 -2.05 -18.10 -11.06
N HIS A 294 -1.77 -17.03 -11.81
CA HIS A 294 -0.85 -17.08 -12.95
C HIS A 294 0.62 -17.07 -12.47
N GLN A 295 1.42 -17.98 -13.02
CA GLN A 295 2.87 -18.07 -12.77
C GLN A 295 3.65 -17.19 -13.77
N PRO A 296 4.19 -16.03 -13.36
CA PRO A 296 4.98 -15.21 -14.26
C PRO A 296 6.34 -15.89 -14.52
N PHE A 297 6.80 -15.92 -15.77
CA PHE A 297 8.05 -16.60 -16.15
C PHE A 297 9.27 -16.13 -15.34
N GLU A 298 9.35 -14.83 -15.08
CA GLU A 298 10.51 -14.18 -14.45
C GLU A 298 10.61 -14.35 -12.94
N VAL A 299 9.52 -14.75 -12.28
CA VAL A 299 9.52 -15.04 -10.84
C VAL A 299 10.48 -16.18 -10.46
N LYS A 300 10.79 -17.06 -11.42
CA LYS A 300 11.76 -18.16 -11.27
C LYS A 300 13.23 -17.71 -11.29
N GLY A 301 13.49 -16.42 -11.55
CA GLY A 301 14.81 -15.80 -11.65
C GLY A 301 15.35 -15.27 -10.31
N SER A 302 16.34 -14.39 -10.38
CA SER A 302 17.03 -13.79 -9.22
C SER A 302 16.47 -12.42 -8.79
N SER A 303 15.23 -12.12 -9.14
CA SER A 303 14.58 -10.85 -8.78
C SER A 303 14.28 -10.79 -7.28
N ILE A 304 14.56 -9.64 -6.66
CA ILE A 304 14.28 -9.42 -5.24
C ILE A 304 12.81 -9.01 -5.10
N PHE A 305 12.09 -9.70 -4.22
CA PHE A 305 10.71 -9.36 -3.85
C PHE A 305 10.61 -9.02 -2.37
N TYR A 306 9.91 -7.94 -2.07
CA TYR A 306 9.45 -7.62 -0.71
C TYR A 306 8.07 -8.21 -0.50
N ALA A 307 7.87 -8.94 0.60
CA ALA A 307 6.58 -9.48 0.97
C ALA A 307 6.14 -8.94 2.34
N PHE A 308 4.91 -8.46 2.42
CA PHE A 308 4.38 -7.76 3.59
C PHE A 308 2.92 -8.12 3.85
N SER A 309 2.28 -7.42 4.78
CA SER A 309 0.96 -7.76 5.32
C SER A 309 0.96 -9.17 5.92
N TYR A 310 0.03 -10.05 5.55
CA TYR A 310 -0.04 -11.38 6.16
C TYR A 310 1.14 -12.29 5.83
N TYR A 311 1.93 -12.02 4.79
CA TYR A 311 3.22 -12.71 4.61
C TYR A 311 4.15 -12.47 5.79
N TYR A 312 4.23 -11.22 6.26
CA TYR A 312 5.06 -10.85 7.42
C TYR A 312 4.43 -11.34 8.73
N ASP A 313 3.14 -11.08 8.94
CA ASP A 313 2.46 -11.40 10.20
C ASP A 313 2.58 -12.90 10.52
N ARG A 314 2.35 -13.78 9.53
CA ARG A 314 2.46 -15.23 9.74
C ARG A 314 3.89 -15.70 9.93
N ALA A 315 4.86 -15.05 9.30
CA ALA A 315 6.26 -15.39 9.48
C ALA A 315 6.76 -15.02 10.89
N VAL A 316 6.35 -13.87 11.43
CA VAL A 316 6.72 -13.44 12.80
C VAL A 316 6.04 -14.27 13.88
N ASP A 317 4.84 -14.80 13.63
CA ASP A 317 4.22 -15.81 14.49
C ASP A 317 5.05 -17.13 14.53
N THR A 318 6.03 -17.28 13.63
CA THR A 318 6.94 -18.43 13.52
C THR A 318 8.43 -18.03 13.46
N PRO A 319 8.97 -17.23 14.41
CA PRO A 319 10.20 -16.46 14.22
C PRO A 319 11.49 -17.31 14.16
N ASN A 320 11.43 -18.58 14.57
CA ASN A 320 12.57 -19.51 14.55
C ASN A 320 12.57 -20.47 13.33
N TYR A 321 11.63 -20.33 12.37
CA TYR A 321 11.24 -21.50 11.57
C TYR A 321 10.93 -21.25 10.07
N CYS A 322 11.90 -20.71 9.33
CA CYS A 322 11.81 -20.42 7.89
C CYS A 322 12.04 -21.63 6.95
N SER A 323 11.64 -22.87 7.29
CA SER A 323 11.86 -24.04 6.41
C SER A 323 10.64 -24.94 6.20
N PHE A 324 10.55 -25.54 5.00
CA PHE A 324 9.49 -26.49 4.61
C PHE A 324 9.39 -27.72 5.52
N LEU A 325 10.52 -28.13 6.12
CA LEU A 325 10.55 -29.21 7.10
C LEU A 325 9.68 -28.89 8.34
N PHE A 326 9.59 -27.62 8.70
CA PHE A 326 8.90 -27.19 9.91
C PHE A 326 7.40 -27.01 9.73
N LEU A 327 6.92 -26.65 8.53
CA LEU A 327 5.49 -26.63 8.20
C LEU A 327 4.82 -27.97 8.52
N LYS A 328 5.49 -29.07 8.19
CA LYS A 328 5.04 -30.42 8.53
C LYS A 328 4.95 -30.62 10.06
N GLN A 329 5.92 -30.11 10.83
CA GLN A 329 5.91 -30.22 12.29
C GLN A 329 4.81 -29.37 12.94
N VAL A 330 4.58 -28.14 12.45
CA VAL A 330 3.51 -27.25 12.92
C VAL A 330 2.16 -27.91 12.73
N CYS A 331 1.88 -28.39 11.52
CA CYS A 331 0.63 -29.08 11.21
C CYS A 331 0.46 -30.39 12.00
N ASN A 332 1.53 -31.16 12.21
CA ASN A 332 1.46 -32.42 12.97
C ASN A 332 1.41 -32.21 14.50
N LYS A 333 1.76 -31.03 15.01
CA LYS A 333 1.61 -30.69 16.44
C LYS A 333 0.18 -30.22 16.77
N MET A 334 -0.50 -29.59 15.81
CA MET A 334 -1.90 -29.15 15.98
C MET A 334 -2.89 -30.31 16.12
N THR A 335 -2.54 -31.52 15.64
CA THR A 335 -3.36 -32.71 15.86
C THR A 335 -3.25 -33.27 17.28
N LYS A 336 -2.29 -32.80 18.09
CA LYS A 336 -2.02 -33.32 19.44
C LYS A 336 -2.48 -32.40 20.58
N TYR A 337 -2.65 -31.10 20.32
CA TYR A 337 -3.01 -30.10 21.33
C TYR A 337 -3.94 -29.04 20.74
N ARG A 338 -4.89 -28.50 21.52
CA ARG A 338 -5.68 -27.32 21.11
C ARG A 338 -4.71 -26.14 20.90
N PRO A 339 -4.55 -25.65 19.66
CA PRO A 339 -3.57 -24.62 19.36
C PRO A 339 -4.04 -23.24 19.81
N ILE A 340 -3.09 -22.38 20.18
CA ILE A 340 -3.33 -20.94 20.46
C ILE A 340 -3.77 -20.20 19.18
N SER A 341 -3.36 -20.68 18.00
CA SER A 341 -3.78 -20.18 16.69
C SER A 341 -4.28 -21.34 15.82
N PRO A 342 -5.60 -21.56 15.73
CA PRO A 342 -6.17 -22.74 15.06
C PRO A 342 -5.91 -22.80 13.56
N PHE A 343 -5.70 -21.64 12.93
CA PHE A 343 -5.51 -21.56 11.48
C PHE A 343 -4.04 -21.47 11.05
N LEU A 344 -3.07 -21.46 11.98
CA LEU A 344 -1.67 -21.21 11.62
C LEU A 344 -1.11 -22.27 10.64
N CYS A 345 -1.45 -23.55 10.79
CA CYS A 345 -1.01 -24.60 9.86
C CYS A 345 -1.59 -24.34 8.47
N MET A 346 -2.87 -24.03 8.41
CA MET A 346 -3.59 -23.75 7.18
C MET A 346 -3.02 -22.52 6.48
N ASP A 347 -2.82 -21.43 7.20
CA ASP A 347 -2.24 -20.18 6.70
C ASP A 347 -0.86 -20.39 6.09
N MET A 348 0.01 -21.09 6.82
CA MET A 348 1.38 -21.32 6.38
C MET A 348 1.43 -22.28 5.20
N THR A 349 0.54 -23.29 5.18
CA THR A 349 0.37 -24.19 4.03
C THR A 349 -0.14 -23.40 2.82
N TYR A 350 -1.06 -22.47 3.02
CA TYR A 350 -1.63 -21.61 1.98
C TYR A 350 -0.57 -20.69 1.38
N ILE A 351 0.15 -19.94 2.22
CA ILE A 351 1.26 -19.07 1.81
C ILE A 351 2.29 -19.87 1.01
N THR A 352 2.66 -21.06 1.49
CA THR A 352 3.63 -21.93 0.82
C THR A 352 3.15 -22.37 -0.56
N CYS A 353 1.89 -22.85 -0.65
CA CYS A 353 1.30 -23.26 -1.92
C CYS A 353 1.14 -22.07 -2.88
N LEU A 354 0.70 -20.92 -2.39
CA LEU A 354 0.55 -19.68 -3.17
C LEU A 354 1.88 -19.22 -3.78
N LEU A 355 2.96 -19.22 -3.00
CA LEU A 355 4.28 -18.83 -3.51
C LEU A 355 4.83 -19.83 -4.52
N LYS A 356 4.75 -21.14 -4.23
CA LYS A 356 5.34 -22.20 -5.06
C LYS A 356 4.50 -22.57 -6.27
N GLU A 357 3.26 -22.97 -6.02
CA GLU A 357 2.35 -23.48 -7.05
C GLU A 357 1.57 -22.35 -7.73
N GLY A 358 1.32 -21.26 -7.01
CA GLY A 358 0.60 -20.09 -7.56
C GLY A 358 1.51 -19.18 -8.37
N PHE A 359 2.52 -18.57 -7.75
CA PHE A 359 3.44 -17.64 -8.42
C PHE A 359 4.64 -18.31 -9.09
N GLY A 360 4.98 -19.54 -8.71
CA GLY A 360 6.09 -20.26 -9.32
C GLY A 360 7.46 -19.94 -8.72
N PHE A 361 7.54 -19.41 -7.49
CA PHE A 361 8.81 -19.23 -6.80
C PHE A 361 9.49 -20.58 -6.54
N LYS A 362 10.82 -20.61 -6.64
CA LYS A 362 11.62 -21.79 -6.28
C LYS A 362 11.78 -21.88 -4.76
N ASP A 363 11.98 -23.09 -4.24
CA ASP A 363 12.23 -23.34 -2.81
C ASP A 363 13.46 -22.60 -2.26
N SER A 364 14.44 -22.30 -3.12
CA SER A 364 15.63 -21.52 -2.78
C SER A 364 15.44 -20.00 -2.85
N THR A 365 14.25 -19.52 -3.25
CA THR A 365 14.01 -18.08 -3.40
C THR A 365 13.88 -17.43 -2.02
N VAL A 366 14.70 -16.42 -1.76
CA VAL A 366 14.64 -15.64 -0.53
C VAL A 366 13.79 -14.39 -0.77
N LEU A 367 12.66 -14.30 -0.06
CA LEU A 367 11.80 -13.11 -0.04
C LEU A 367 12.23 -12.18 1.11
N LYS A 368 12.15 -10.87 0.88
CA LYS A 368 12.38 -9.87 1.93
C LYS A 368 11.08 -9.61 2.68
N LEU A 369 10.90 -10.26 3.81
CA LEU A 369 9.75 -10.04 4.68
C LEU A 369 9.89 -8.69 5.39
N THR A 370 8.88 -7.84 5.30
CA THR A 370 8.91 -6.53 5.96
C THR A 370 7.54 -6.11 6.46
N LYS A 371 7.51 -5.46 7.62
CA LYS A 371 6.35 -4.66 8.05
C LYS A 371 6.56 -3.18 7.77
N LYS A 372 7.79 -2.72 7.97
CA LYS A 372 8.19 -1.33 7.78
C LYS A 372 9.50 -1.21 7.04
N VAL A 373 9.63 -0.21 6.17
CA VAL A 373 10.90 0.20 5.58
C VAL A 373 11.17 1.63 6.01
N ASN A 374 12.33 1.89 6.62
CA ASN A 374 12.70 3.20 7.17
C ASN A 374 11.62 3.78 8.12
N ASN A 375 11.09 2.93 9.02
CA ASN A 375 10.03 3.24 9.98
C ASN A 375 8.64 3.58 9.38
N VAL A 376 8.46 3.42 8.07
CA VAL A 376 7.20 3.65 7.35
C VAL A 376 6.53 2.31 7.05
N GLU A 377 5.22 2.20 7.28
CA GLU A 377 4.42 1.00 7.02
C GLU A 377 4.48 0.61 5.54
N THR A 378 4.87 -0.64 5.29
CA THR A 378 4.91 -1.19 3.93
C THR A 378 3.49 -1.50 3.49
N SER A 379 2.89 -0.60 2.71
CA SER A 379 1.55 -0.72 2.14
C SER A 379 1.44 0.13 0.85
N TRP A 380 0.28 0.14 0.21
CA TRP A 380 0.01 1.03 -0.92
C TRP A 380 -0.20 2.50 -0.52
N ALA A 381 -0.40 2.81 0.77
CA ALA A 381 -0.89 4.12 1.24
C ALA A 381 0.03 5.29 0.86
N LEU A 382 1.35 5.13 1.01
CA LEU A 382 2.32 6.17 0.64
C LEU A 382 2.34 6.42 -0.88
N GLY A 383 2.37 5.36 -1.69
CA GLY A 383 2.28 5.46 -3.14
C GLY A 383 0.99 6.15 -3.61
N ALA A 384 -0.14 5.87 -2.95
CA ALA A 384 -1.41 6.54 -3.22
C ALA A 384 -1.38 8.03 -2.89
N ILE A 385 -0.68 8.42 -1.83
CA ILE A 385 -0.50 9.83 -1.48
C ILE A 385 0.36 10.56 -2.52
N PHE A 386 1.42 9.93 -3.01
CA PHE A 386 2.21 10.51 -4.12
C PHE A 386 1.41 10.66 -5.40
N ASP A 387 0.64 9.63 -5.77
CA ASP A 387 -0.26 9.70 -6.93
C ASP A 387 -1.27 10.84 -6.79
N HIS A 388 -1.81 11.02 -5.58
CA HIS A 388 -2.74 12.10 -5.31
C HIS A 388 -2.08 13.49 -5.40
N PHE A 389 -0.89 13.68 -4.83
CA PHE A 389 -0.17 14.95 -4.94
C PHE A 389 0.24 15.27 -6.38
N HIS A 390 0.63 14.25 -7.15
CA HIS A 390 0.93 14.40 -8.56
C HIS A 390 -0.28 14.92 -9.35
N ASN A 391 -1.46 14.37 -9.10
CA ASN A 391 -2.71 14.78 -9.76
C ASN A 391 -3.18 16.18 -9.34
N LEU A 392 -2.82 16.65 -8.14
CA LEU A 392 -3.17 17.97 -7.62
C LEU A 392 -2.14 19.07 -7.95
N ASN A 393 -1.06 18.76 -8.68
CA ASN A 393 0.07 19.67 -8.90
C ASN A 393 0.62 20.28 -7.60
N ILE A 394 0.64 19.51 -6.51
CA ILE A 394 1.27 19.93 -5.25
C ILE A 394 2.77 19.65 -5.39
N HIS A 395 3.45 20.49 -6.18
CA HIS A 395 4.91 20.51 -6.35
C HIS A 395 5.40 21.96 -6.26
#